data_AF-A0A8T0L0I6-F1
#
_entry.id   AF-A0A8T0L0I6-F1
#
_cell.length_a   1.000
_cell.length_b   1.000
_cell.length_c   1.000
_cell.angle_alpha   90.00
_cell.angle_beta   90.00
_cell.angle_gamma   90.00
#
_symmetry.space_group_name_H-M   'P 1'
#
loop_
_entity.id
_entity.type
_entity.pdbx_description
1 polymer ?
#
loop_
_entity_poly.entity_id
_entity_poly.type
_entity_poly.pdbx_seq_one_letter_code
_entity_poly.pdbx_strand_id
1 'polypeptide(L)'
;MAEKLVSSWYNLHSSVPSSYVQPPERRPDNAVFASGKLVPVIDLGGHHRPDIIRNILKSSQDYGFFQVINHGLSKDVLDATLNIFKDFHAMPEDVKIKESSKDPNGRCKLYTSSGRATKDVVKYWKDSLTHPCQPMGEFMKYWPDKPHGYR
;
A
#
# COMPACT_ATOMS: atom_id res chain seq x y z
N MET A 1 -18.82 17.56 4.52
CA MET A 1 -18.55 16.61 5.62
C MET A 1 -17.17 16.04 5.38
N ALA A 2 -16.28 16.07 6.39
CA ALA A 2 -15.00 15.38 6.29
C ALA A 2 -15.28 13.90 5.98
N GLU A 3 -14.66 13.35 4.93
CA GLU A 3 -14.75 11.92 4.67
C GLU A 3 -14.10 11.20 5.86
N LYS A 4 -14.91 10.53 6.67
CA LYS A 4 -14.41 9.68 7.75
C LYS A 4 -13.59 8.54 7.15
N LEU A 5 -12.50 8.20 7.83
CA LEU A 5 -11.63 7.08 7.45
C LEU A 5 -12.41 5.75 7.44
N VAL A 6 -12.17 4.90 6.44
CA VAL A 6 -12.82 3.56 6.40
C VAL A 6 -12.34 2.70 7.56
N SER A 7 -11.12 2.90 8.04
CA SER A 7 -10.58 2.21 9.23
C SER A 7 -11.32 2.53 10.53
N SER A 8 -12.09 3.62 10.62
CA SER A 8 -12.90 3.95 11.83
C SER A 8 -14.36 3.48 11.72
N TRP A 9 -14.71 2.76 10.64
CA TRP A 9 -16.09 2.46 10.27
C TRP A 9 -16.75 1.31 11.06
N TYR A 10 -15.97 0.42 11.69
CA TYR A 10 -16.48 -0.73 12.45
C TYR A 10 -17.44 -0.38 13.60
N ASN A 11 -17.47 0.89 14.02
CA ASN A 11 -18.33 1.39 15.09
C ASN A 11 -19.70 1.89 14.63
N LEU A 12 -19.98 1.94 13.32
CA LEU A 12 -21.04 2.82 12.79
C LEU A 12 -22.13 2.10 11.96
N HIS A 13 -21.89 0.90 11.45
CA HIS A 13 -22.78 0.27 10.48
C HIS A 13 -22.78 -1.26 10.55
N SER A 14 -23.94 -1.86 10.28
CA SER A 14 -24.15 -3.32 10.27
C SER A 14 -23.95 -3.99 8.90
N SER A 15 -23.81 -3.22 7.81
CA SER A 15 -23.63 -3.73 6.45
C SER A 15 -22.83 -2.76 5.57
N VAL A 16 -22.04 -3.32 4.65
CA VAL A 16 -21.16 -2.54 3.75
C VAL A 16 -22.02 -1.58 2.91
N PRO A 17 -21.69 -0.26 2.83
CA PRO A 17 -22.47 0.68 2.06
C PRO A 17 -22.38 0.37 0.57
N SER A 18 -23.48 0.59 -0.16
CA SER A 18 -23.57 0.32 -1.61
C SER A 18 -22.44 0.97 -2.42
N SER A 19 -21.96 2.14 -2.00
CA SER A 19 -20.84 2.84 -2.66
C SER A 19 -19.51 2.08 -2.68
N TYR A 20 -19.33 1.05 -1.84
CA TYR A 20 -18.13 0.19 -1.79
C TYR A 20 -18.36 -1.18 -2.44
N VAL A 21 -19.60 -1.48 -2.85
CA VAL A 21 -19.95 -2.75 -3.49
C VAL A 21 -19.56 -2.66 -4.97
N GLN A 22 -18.62 -3.49 -5.41
CA GLN A 22 -18.22 -3.57 -6.82
C GLN A 22 -19.42 -3.98 -7.71
N PRO A 23 -19.49 -3.50 -8.97
CA PRO A 23 -20.52 -3.92 -9.89
C PRO A 23 -20.35 -5.43 -10.20
N PRO A 24 -21.42 -6.16 -10.54
CA PRO A 24 -21.37 -7.61 -10.73
C PRO A 24 -20.23 -8.08 -11.65
N GLU A 25 -19.94 -7.33 -12.70
CA GLU A 25 -18.92 -7.65 -13.72
C GLU A 25 -17.48 -7.52 -13.20
N ARG A 26 -17.27 -6.84 -12.06
CA ARG A 26 -15.96 -6.69 -11.40
C ARG A 26 -15.82 -7.54 -10.15
N ARG A 27 -16.87 -8.24 -9.73
CA ARG A 27 -16.76 -9.17 -8.60
C ARG A 27 -16.00 -10.40 -9.07
N PRO A 28 -15.18 -11.02 -8.20
CA PRO A 28 -14.54 -12.28 -8.53
C PRO A 28 -15.62 -13.28 -8.94
N ASP A 29 -15.46 -13.88 -10.12
CA ASP A 29 -16.27 -15.04 -10.49
C ASP A 29 -15.83 -16.23 -9.63
N ASN A 30 -16.71 -17.19 -9.37
CA ASN A 30 -16.37 -18.40 -8.59
C ASN A 30 -15.27 -19.24 -9.26
N ALA A 31 -15.00 -18.97 -10.54
CA ALA A 31 -13.88 -19.51 -11.28
C ALA A 31 -12.66 -18.59 -11.15
N VAL A 32 -12.05 -18.54 -9.95
CA VAL A 32 -10.61 -18.23 -9.88
C VAL A 32 -9.91 -19.40 -10.55
N PHE A 33 -9.78 -19.36 -11.87
CA PHE A 33 -8.95 -20.28 -12.61
C PHE A 33 -7.53 -20.09 -12.09
N ALA A 34 -7.12 -20.96 -11.16
CA ALA A 34 -5.72 -21.21 -10.93
C ALA A 34 -5.17 -21.64 -12.29
N SER A 35 -4.51 -20.72 -12.99
CA SER A 35 -3.93 -20.97 -14.31
C SER A 35 -2.85 -22.05 -14.30
N GLY A 36 -2.62 -22.71 -13.14
CA GLY A 36 -1.49 -23.57 -12.84
C GLY A 36 -0.16 -22.82 -12.80
N LYS A 37 -0.12 -21.56 -13.26
CA LYS A 37 1.08 -20.75 -13.37
C LYS A 37 1.35 -20.08 -12.03
N LEU A 38 2.40 -20.54 -11.37
CA LEU A 38 2.94 -19.87 -10.19
C LEU A 38 3.63 -18.57 -10.62
N VAL A 39 3.46 -17.52 -9.82
CA VAL A 39 4.19 -16.27 -10.01
C VAL A 39 5.69 -16.56 -9.91
N PRO A 40 6.53 -16.09 -10.85
CA PRO A 40 7.97 -16.32 -10.78
C PRO A 40 8.58 -15.81 -9.48
N VAL A 41 9.50 -16.57 -8.90
CA VAL A 41 10.29 -16.19 -7.73
C VAL A 41 11.76 -16.13 -8.15
N ILE A 42 12.40 -14.99 -7.95
CA ILE A 42 13.80 -14.75 -8.33
C ILE A 42 14.67 -14.64 -7.07
N ASP A 43 15.68 -15.50 -6.99
CA ASP A 43 16.71 -15.42 -5.95
C ASP A 43 17.78 -14.39 -6.33
N LEU A 44 17.85 -13.29 -5.57
CA LEU A 44 18.84 -12.22 -5.76
C LEU A 44 20.16 -12.49 -5.04
N GLY A 45 20.21 -13.50 -4.17
CA GLY A 45 21.43 -13.94 -3.48
C GLY A 45 22.28 -14.93 -4.29
N GLY A 46 21.81 -15.33 -5.47
CA GLY A 46 22.51 -16.28 -6.34
C GLY A 46 23.87 -15.78 -6.83
N HIS A 47 24.77 -16.73 -7.12
CA HIS A 47 26.17 -16.41 -7.46
C HIS A 47 26.39 -16.01 -8.93
N HIS A 48 25.46 -16.35 -9.84
CA HIS A 48 25.61 -16.04 -11.27
C HIS A 48 24.72 -14.88 -11.72
N ARG A 49 25.27 -13.67 -11.66
CA ARG A 49 24.59 -12.41 -12.03
C ARG A 49 23.92 -12.43 -13.41
N PRO A 50 24.51 -12.98 -14.49
CA PRO A 50 23.86 -13.05 -15.79
C PRO A 50 22.54 -13.84 -15.79
N ASP A 51 22.44 -14.91 -15.01
CA ASP A 51 21.19 -15.69 -14.89
C ASP A 51 20.11 -14.93 -14.15
N ILE A 52 20.48 -14.23 -13.08
CA ILE A 52 19.54 -13.37 -12.33
C ILE A 52 18.96 -12.30 -13.25
N ILE A 53 19.82 -11.61 -14.03
CA ILE A 53 19.38 -10.59 -15.00
C ILE A 53 18.45 -11.21 -16.05
N ARG A 54 18.81 -12.37 -16.61
CA ARG A 54 17.98 -13.06 -17.60
C ARG A 54 16.60 -13.43 -17.03
N ASN A 55 16.55 -13.91 -15.79
CA ASN A 55 15.31 -14.28 -15.10
C ASN A 55 14.43 -13.05 -14.83
N ILE A 56 15.02 -11.91 -14.45
CA ILE A 56 14.30 -10.63 -14.27
C ILE A 56 13.69 -10.19 -15.59
N LEU A 57 14.49 -10.15 -16.68
CA LEU A 57 14.01 -9.74 -17.99
C LEU A 57 12.89 -10.65 -18.49
N LYS A 58 13.08 -11.97 -18.39
CA LYS A 58 12.09 -12.95 -18.82
C LYS A 58 10.80 -12.86 -18.01
N SER A 59 10.88 -12.77 -16.69
CA SER A 59 9.69 -12.64 -15.84
C SER A 59 8.96 -11.31 -16.09
N SER A 60 9.69 -10.23 -16.35
CA SER A 60 9.10 -8.94 -16.73
C SER A 60 8.37 -9.02 -18.07
N GLN A 61 8.92 -9.72 -19.06
CA GLN A 61 8.29 -9.89 -20.38
C GLN A 61 7.08 -10.82 -20.33
N ASP A 62 7.21 -11.97 -19.65
CA ASP A 62 6.20 -13.03 -19.67
C ASP A 62 5.03 -12.74 -18.70
N TYR A 63 5.30 -12.08 -17.56
CA TYR A 63 4.33 -11.86 -16.48
C TYR A 63 4.08 -10.40 -16.14
N GLY A 64 5.04 -9.50 -16.40
CA GLY A 64 4.97 -8.10 -15.96
C GLY A 64 5.18 -7.89 -14.45
N PHE A 65 5.35 -8.97 -13.68
CA PHE A 65 5.66 -8.94 -12.24
C PHE A 65 6.32 -10.26 -11.79
N PHE A 66 7.01 -10.22 -10.66
CA PHE A 66 7.67 -11.38 -10.03
C PHE A 66 7.90 -11.10 -8.54
N GLN A 67 8.17 -12.14 -7.78
CA GLN A 67 8.62 -12.05 -6.38
C GLN A 67 10.15 -12.16 -6.32
N VAL A 68 10.75 -11.60 -5.28
CA VAL A 68 12.20 -11.72 -5.02
C VAL A 68 12.45 -12.29 -3.63
N ILE A 69 13.49 -13.11 -3.52
CA ILE A 69 14.02 -13.62 -2.24
C ILE A 69 15.51 -13.33 -2.15
N ASN A 70 16.08 -13.43 -0.93
CA ASN A 70 17.49 -13.11 -0.66
C ASN A 70 17.90 -11.73 -1.20
N HIS A 71 17.01 -10.75 -1.12
CA HIS A 71 17.17 -9.40 -1.67
C HIS A 71 18.10 -8.48 -0.82
N GLY A 72 18.75 -9.02 0.22
CA GLY A 72 19.73 -8.31 1.04
C GLY A 72 19.17 -7.40 2.13
N LEU A 73 17.84 -7.29 2.28
CA LEU A 73 17.23 -6.58 3.42
C LEU A 73 17.02 -7.57 4.57
N SER A 74 17.40 -7.19 5.78
CA SER A 74 17.18 -8.02 6.96
C SER A 74 15.69 -8.14 7.26
N LYS A 75 15.30 -9.29 7.83
CA LYS A 75 13.93 -9.53 8.27
C LYS A 75 13.49 -8.50 9.33
N ASP A 76 14.41 -8.11 10.22
CA ASP A 76 14.12 -7.13 11.27
C ASP A 76 13.72 -5.76 10.71
N VAL A 77 14.36 -5.29 9.63
CA VAL A 77 14.00 -4.03 8.97
C VAL A 77 12.61 -4.12 8.34
N LEU A 78 12.27 -5.26 7.72
CA LEU A 78 10.94 -5.49 7.14
C LEU A 78 9.86 -5.52 8.22
N ASP A 79 10.09 -6.26 9.30
CA ASP A 79 9.15 -6.41 10.41
C ASP A 79 8.95 -5.07 11.14
N ALA A 80 10.03 -4.33 11.41
CA ALA A 80 9.95 -3.01 12.02
C ALA A 80 9.15 -2.03 11.16
N THR A 81 9.42 -2.01 9.84
CA THR A 81 8.68 -1.18 8.88
C THR A 81 7.19 -1.52 8.89
N LEU A 82 6.85 -2.81 8.81
CA LEU A 82 5.45 -3.25 8.80
C LEU A 82 4.74 -2.89 10.12
N ASN A 83 5.42 -3.03 11.26
CA ASN A 83 4.86 -2.67 12.56
C ASN A 83 4.63 -1.16 12.68
N ILE A 84 5.56 -0.32 12.23
CA ILE A 84 5.38 1.15 12.18
C ILE A 84 4.11 1.52 11.39
N PHE A 85 3.88 0.91 10.23
CA PHE A 85 2.67 1.19 9.45
C PHE A 85 1.39 0.69 10.14
N LYS A 86 1.43 -0.49 10.78
CA LYS A 86 0.31 -1.00 11.59
C LYS A 86 -0.03 -0.04 12.72
N ASP A 87 0.99 0.38 13.47
CA ASP A 87 0.85 1.30 14.60
C ASP A 87 0.30 2.66 14.13
N PHE A 88 0.81 3.19 13.00
CA PHE A 88 0.26 4.41 12.39
C PHE A 88 -1.24 4.28 12.10
N HIS A 89 -1.66 3.21 11.42
CA HIS A 89 -3.06 3.02 11.04
C HIS A 89 -3.97 2.68 12.22
N ALA A 90 -3.42 2.15 13.33
CA ALA A 90 -4.12 1.88 14.58
C ALA A 90 -4.34 3.13 15.45
N MET A 91 -3.60 4.24 15.21
CA MET A 91 -3.79 5.48 15.95
C MET A 91 -5.22 6.06 15.79
N PRO A 92 -5.69 6.88 16.75
CA PRO A 92 -6.95 7.61 16.62
C PRO A 92 -7.04 8.44 15.32
N GLU A 93 -8.24 8.57 14.77
CA GLU A 93 -8.50 9.24 13.49
C GLU A 93 -7.98 10.68 13.46
N ASP A 94 -8.22 11.45 14.52
CA ASP A 94 -7.75 12.83 14.67
C ASP A 94 -6.21 12.92 14.67
N VAL A 95 -5.54 11.97 15.31
CA VAL A 95 -4.08 11.88 15.34
C VAL A 95 -3.54 11.55 13.94
N LYS A 96 -4.10 10.55 13.26
CA LYS A 96 -3.69 10.17 11.90
C LYS A 96 -3.85 11.32 10.91
N ILE A 97 -4.98 12.04 10.98
CA ILE A 97 -5.25 13.21 10.13
C ILE A 97 -4.22 14.32 10.41
N LYS A 98 -3.95 14.62 11.68
CA LYS A 98 -2.97 15.65 12.05
C LYS A 98 -1.56 15.30 11.56
N GLU A 99 -1.12 14.05 11.76
CA GLU A 99 0.21 13.60 11.36
C GLU A 99 0.41 13.59 9.84
N SER A 100 -0.66 13.39 9.08
CA SER A 100 -0.63 13.28 7.63
C SER A 100 -0.94 14.59 6.89
N SER A 101 -1.29 15.68 7.58
CA SER A 101 -1.68 16.96 6.97
C SER A 101 -0.62 18.07 7.10
N LYS A 102 0.63 17.69 7.36
CA LYS A 102 1.74 18.63 7.60
C LYS A 102 2.28 19.29 6.33
N ASP A 103 2.17 18.64 5.17
CA ASP A 103 2.61 19.22 3.91
C ASP A 103 1.54 20.21 3.41
N PRO A 104 1.86 21.52 3.31
CA PRO A 104 0.90 22.52 2.81
C PRO A 104 0.47 22.27 1.37
N ASN A 105 1.26 21.52 0.60
CA ASN A 105 0.95 21.15 -0.79
C ASN A 105 0.20 19.81 -0.91
N GLY A 106 -0.09 19.14 0.21
CA GLY A 106 -0.86 17.88 0.24
C GLY A 106 -0.19 16.71 -0.49
N ARG A 107 1.15 16.71 -0.63
CA ARG A 107 1.88 15.59 -1.25
C ARG A 107 2.13 14.48 -0.24
N CYS A 108 2.35 14.83 1.03
CA CYS A 108 2.15 13.92 2.16
C CYS A 108 0.69 14.01 2.59
N LYS A 109 -0.09 12.93 2.44
CA LYS A 109 -1.51 12.92 2.80
C LYS A 109 -2.05 11.53 3.11
N LEU A 110 -3.01 11.48 4.03
CA LEU A 110 -3.90 10.36 4.27
C LEU A 110 -5.19 10.58 3.48
N TYR A 111 -5.68 9.54 2.81
CA TYR A 111 -6.93 9.60 2.08
C TYR A 111 -7.64 8.25 2.06
N THR A 112 -8.93 8.29 1.77
CA THR A 112 -9.80 7.13 1.63
C THR A 112 -10.05 6.84 0.15
N SER A 113 -10.35 5.59 -0.18
CA SER A 113 -10.65 5.15 -1.56
C SER A 113 -9.48 5.38 -2.52
N SER A 114 -9.67 6.14 -3.60
CA SER A 114 -8.66 6.41 -4.62
C SER A 114 -7.80 7.63 -4.31
N GLY A 115 -8.24 8.51 -3.40
CA GLY A 115 -7.59 9.79 -3.13
C GLY A 115 -7.62 10.79 -4.30
N ARG A 116 -8.41 10.50 -5.34
CA ARG A 116 -8.60 11.37 -6.51
C ARG A 116 -9.77 12.32 -6.28
N ALA A 117 -9.68 13.51 -6.85
CA ALA A 117 -10.77 14.50 -6.80
C ALA A 117 -11.99 14.10 -7.66
N THR A 118 -11.78 13.23 -8.66
CA THR A 118 -12.86 12.66 -9.46
C THR A 118 -13.64 11.65 -8.62
N LYS A 119 -14.97 11.76 -8.62
CA LYS A 119 -15.83 10.76 -7.97
C LYS A 119 -15.56 9.39 -8.59
N ASP A 120 -15.09 8.47 -7.77
CA ASP A 120 -14.93 7.07 -8.19
C ASP A 120 -16.31 6.52 -8.56
N VAL A 121 -16.36 5.70 -9.61
CA VAL A 121 -17.59 4.94 -9.97
C VAL A 121 -17.96 3.97 -8.84
N VAL A 122 -16.96 3.45 -8.11
CA VAL A 122 -17.10 2.66 -6.88
C VAL A 122 -15.95 3.01 -5.93
N LYS A 123 -16.23 3.20 -4.65
CA LYS A 123 -15.21 3.48 -3.63
C LYS A 123 -14.41 2.22 -3.29
N TYR A 124 -13.11 2.37 -3.10
CA TYR A 124 -12.25 1.31 -2.58
C TYR A 124 -12.33 1.26 -1.05
N TRP A 125 -12.43 0.04 -0.51
CA TRP A 125 -12.40 -0.21 0.93
C TRP A 125 -10.96 -0.14 1.46
N LYS A 126 -10.38 1.05 1.45
CA LYS A 126 -9.03 1.28 1.94
C LYS A 126 -8.83 2.73 2.38
N ASP A 127 -7.97 2.87 3.38
CA ASP A 127 -7.28 4.13 3.67
C ASP A 127 -5.83 3.99 3.22
N SER A 128 -5.22 5.09 2.77
CA SER A 128 -3.85 5.09 2.27
C SER A 128 -3.12 6.35 2.71
N LEU A 129 -1.93 6.16 3.27
CA LEU A 129 -0.98 7.23 3.51
C LEU A 129 0.02 7.25 2.36
N THR A 130 0.21 8.41 1.75
CA THR A 130 1.22 8.63 0.71
C THR A 130 2.12 9.78 1.12
N HIS A 131 3.43 9.62 0.97
CA HIS A 131 4.40 10.69 1.11
C HIS A 131 5.58 10.48 0.15
N PRO A 132 6.13 11.54 -0.46
CA PRO A 132 7.32 11.42 -1.30
C PRO A 132 8.54 10.99 -0.48
N CYS A 133 9.32 10.05 -1.04
CA CYS A 133 10.60 9.59 -0.50
C CYS A 133 11.69 9.82 -1.53
N GLN A 134 12.07 11.09 -1.68
CA GLN A 134 13.18 11.47 -2.55
C GLN A 134 14.51 11.33 -1.80
N PRO A 135 15.61 10.93 -2.48
CA PRO A 135 16.91 10.71 -1.83
C PRO A 135 17.44 11.91 -1.03
N MET A 136 17.08 13.13 -1.44
CA MET A 136 17.52 14.36 -0.78
C MET A 136 16.75 14.69 0.52
N GLY A 137 15.73 13.91 0.87
CA GLY A 137 15.02 14.06 2.16
C GLY A 137 14.17 15.32 2.30
N GLU A 138 13.96 16.10 1.23
CA GLU A 138 13.24 17.39 1.25
C GLU A 138 11.83 17.32 1.88
N PHE A 139 11.23 16.13 1.84
CA PHE A 139 9.89 15.83 2.31
C PHE A 139 9.81 15.20 3.69
N MET A 140 10.94 14.74 4.25
CA MET A 140 10.94 14.02 5.53
C MET A 140 10.36 14.85 6.68
N LYS A 141 10.56 16.18 6.65
CA LYS A 141 9.95 17.11 7.61
C LYS A 141 8.42 17.09 7.63
N TYR A 142 7.77 16.62 6.56
CA TYR A 142 6.32 16.53 6.45
C TYR A 142 5.79 15.13 6.76
N TRP A 143 6.66 14.13 6.92
CA TRP A 143 6.22 12.78 7.27
C TRP A 143 5.64 12.76 8.68
N PRO A 144 4.84 11.74 9.04
CA PRO A 144 4.43 11.52 10.42
C PRO A 144 5.62 11.53 11.40
N ASP A 145 5.44 12.17 12.55
CA ASP A 145 6.36 12.07 13.71
C ASP A 145 5.89 10.96 14.65
N LYS A 146 4.63 10.55 14.53
CA LYS A 146 4.02 9.44 15.25
C LYS A 146 3.60 8.34 14.27
N PRO A 147 3.71 7.06 14.63
CA PRO A 147 4.31 6.53 15.87
C PRO A 147 5.81 6.84 15.97
N HIS A 148 6.36 6.73 17.18
CA HIS A 148 7.79 6.95 17.39
C HIS A 148 8.60 5.99 16.49
N GLY A 149 9.62 6.51 15.82
CA GLY A 149 10.44 5.74 14.87
C GLY A 149 9.85 5.66 13.45
N TYR A 150 8.80 6.44 13.13
CA TYR A 150 8.27 6.49 11.76
C TYR A 150 9.29 6.99 10.72
N ARG A 151 10.13 7.97 11.11
CA ARG A 151 11.15 8.58 10.24
C ARG A 151 12.50 7.93 10.39
#